data_AF-A0A9E4A709-F1
#
_entry.id   AF-A0A9E4A709-F1
#
_cell.length_a   1.000
_cell.length_b   1.000
_cell.length_c   1.000
_cell.angle_alpha   90.00
_cell.angle_beta   90.00
_cell.angle_gamma   90.00
#
_symmetry.space_group_name_H-M   'P 1'
#
loop_
_entity.id
_entity.type
_entity.pdbx_description
1 polymer ?
#
loop_
_entity_poly.entity_id
_entity_poly.type
_entity_poly.pdbx_seq_one_letter_code
_entity_poly.pdbx_strand_id
1 'polypeptide(L)'
;MNPLPFRMNDADNHLYEPDDCFTRHLESRFAERGMHVRRRADGTGKWYFGEVDVKFCREAIDRTLRPGDVSRLRAGQPPNPAIAGEHDFVFVETTEPAFRQPEARLARMDEQGIEAAIVYHGAATFAEHEMRSDPEAAHANIRAYNRWIQ
;
A
#
# COMPACT_ATOMS: atom_id res chain seq x y z
N MET A 1 -13.19 -26.01 6.48
CA MET A 1 -11.81 -26.54 6.61
C MET A 1 -11.53 -26.70 8.09
N ASN A 2 -10.95 -27.82 8.52
CA ASN A 2 -10.52 -27.96 9.91
C ASN A 2 -9.32 -27.03 10.15
N PRO A 3 -9.24 -26.36 11.32
CA PRO A 3 -8.07 -25.54 11.65
C PRO A 3 -6.82 -26.41 11.67
N LEU A 4 -5.71 -25.88 11.17
CA LEU A 4 -4.40 -26.52 11.27
C LEU A 4 -4.01 -26.62 12.77
N PRO A 5 -3.29 -27.67 13.19
CA PRO A 5 -2.86 -27.82 14.58
C PRO A 5 -1.70 -26.88 14.97
N PHE A 6 -1.37 -25.91 14.12
CA PHE A 6 -0.32 -24.91 14.29
C PHE A 6 -0.69 -23.62 13.56
N ARG A 7 -0.04 -22.51 13.93
CA ARG A 7 -0.16 -21.23 13.25
C ARG A 7 0.80 -21.14 12.06
N MET A 8 0.43 -20.35 11.06
CA MET A 8 1.20 -20.19 9.81
C MET A 8 2.18 -19.03 9.90
N ASN A 9 3.31 -19.13 9.21
CA ASN A 9 4.16 -17.98 8.90
C ASN A 9 3.87 -17.52 7.48
N ASP A 10 3.45 -16.26 7.33
CA ASP A 10 3.11 -15.67 6.04
C ASP A 10 4.31 -14.88 5.49
N ALA A 11 4.83 -15.30 4.35
CA ALA A 11 6.00 -14.67 3.75
C ALA A 11 5.66 -13.50 2.83
N ASP A 12 4.36 -13.19 2.63
CA ASP A 12 3.93 -12.14 1.71
C ASP A 12 2.65 -11.45 2.19
N ASN A 13 2.84 -10.39 2.95
CA ASN A 13 1.78 -9.56 3.48
C ASN A 13 2.07 -8.10 3.17
N HIS A 14 1.05 -7.26 3.10
CA HIS A 14 1.22 -5.85 2.74
C HIS A 14 0.55 -4.90 3.73
N LEU A 15 0.93 -3.64 3.63
CA LEU A 15 0.27 -2.50 4.25
C LEU A 15 -0.08 -1.47 3.16
N TYR A 16 -0.94 -0.50 3.49
CA TYR A 16 -1.23 0.64 2.62
C TYR A 16 -0.79 1.95 3.26
N GLU A 17 0.15 2.63 2.62
CA GLU A 17 0.78 3.83 3.17
C GLU A 17 -0.19 5.01 3.34
N PRO A 18 -0.07 5.77 4.44
CA PRO A 18 -0.61 7.12 4.53
C PRO A 18 0.22 8.11 3.67
N ASP A 19 -0.34 9.27 3.40
CA ASP A 19 0.27 10.33 2.57
C ASP A 19 1.65 10.78 3.04
N ASP A 20 1.91 10.68 4.34
CA ASP A 20 3.12 11.18 4.98
C ASP A 20 4.22 10.13 5.15
N CYS A 21 4.05 8.92 4.60
CA CYS A 21 5.01 7.82 4.75
C CYS A 21 6.43 8.16 4.28
N PHE A 22 6.56 9.06 3.29
CA PHE A 22 7.84 9.53 2.78
C PHE A 22 8.30 10.87 3.36
N THR A 23 7.38 11.66 3.95
CA THR A 23 7.65 13.06 4.33
C THR A 23 7.84 13.24 5.83
N ARG A 24 7.20 12.41 6.67
CA ARG A 24 7.21 12.54 8.14
C ARG A 24 8.62 12.64 8.73
N HIS A 25 9.56 11.91 8.14
CA HIS A 25 10.96 11.88 8.59
C HIS A 25 11.93 12.33 7.49
N LEU A 26 11.47 13.02 6.45
CA LEU A 26 12.37 13.48 5.39
C LEU A 26 13.25 14.62 5.88
N GLU A 27 14.54 14.62 5.50
CA GLU A 27 15.40 15.75 5.86
C GLU A 27 14.95 17.01 5.11
N SER A 28 14.90 18.16 5.81
CA SER A 28 14.32 19.41 5.31
C SER A 28 14.91 19.88 3.97
N ARG A 29 16.20 19.62 3.70
CA ARG A 29 16.86 19.94 2.43
C ARG A 29 16.29 19.20 1.21
N PHE A 30 15.47 18.16 1.42
CA PHE A 30 14.79 17.39 0.38
C PHE A 30 13.27 17.60 0.35
N ALA A 31 12.72 18.52 1.16
CA ALA A 31 11.28 18.72 1.27
C ALA A 31 10.58 18.93 -0.09
N GLU A 32 11.21 19.69 -0.99
CA GLU A 32 10.70 19.98 -2.35
C GLU A 32 11.10 18.93 -3.40
N ARG A 33 11.84 17.89 -3.02
CA ARG A 33 12.38 16.86 -3.93
C ARG A 33 11.85 15.45 -3.63
N GLY A 34 11.37 15.22 -2.42
CA GLY A 34 10.85 13.92 -1.96
C GLY A 34 9.48 13.56 -2.53
N MET A 35 9.12 12.29 -2.36
CA MET A 35 7.79 11.79 -2.67
C MET A 35 6.75 12.39 -1.73
N HIS A 36 5.63 12.84 -2.29
CA HIS A 36 4.51 13.37 -1.51
C HIS A 36 3.19 13.22 -2.25
N VAL A 37 2.10 13.23 -1.50
CA VAL A 37 0.74 13.28 -2.04
C VAL A 37 0.27 14.74 -2.11
N ARG A 38 -0.33 15.13 -3.24
CA ARG A 38 -1.14 16.36 -3.34
C ARG A 38 -2.61 15.96 -3.39
N ARG A 39 -3.39 16.44 -2.42
CA ARG A 39 -4.84 16.19 -2.31
C ARG A 39 -5.63 17.26 -3.07
N ARG A 40 -6.65 16.82 -3.81
CA ARG A 40 -7.63 17.70 -4.48
C ARG A 40 -8.80 18.00 -3.53
N ALA A 41 -9.63 18.98 -3.90
CA ALA A 41 -10.78 19.40 -3.09
C ALA A 41 -11.84 18.30 -2.90
N ASP A 42 -11.89 17.31 -3.80
CA ASP A 42 -12.77 16.14 -3.69
C ASP A 42 -12.22 15.03 -2.79
N GLY A 43 -11.05 15.24 -2.17
CA GLY A 43 -10.38 14.28 -1.30
C GLY A 43 -9.43 13.31 -2.02
N THR A 44 -9.46 13.25 -3.36
CA THR A 44 -8.54 12.37 -4.12
C THR A 44 -7.10 12.84 -4.00
N GLY A 45 -6.17 11.91 -3.82
CA GLY A 45 -4.73 12.21 -3.73
C GLY A 45 -3.97 11.71 -4.94
N LYS A 46 -2.93 12.43 -5.36
CA LYS A 46 -2.00 11.99 -6.40
C LYS A 46 -0.55 12.10 -5.93
N TRP A 47 0.28 11.12 -6.27
CA TRP A 47 1.70 11.07 -5.94
C TRP A 47 2.55 11.92 -6.89
N TYR A 48 3.53 12.60 -6.30
CA TYR A 48 4.56 13.39 -6.97
C TYR A 48 5.92 13.13 -6.33
N PHE A 49 7.00 13.31 -7.09
CA PHE A 49 8.32 13.63 -6.52
C PHE A 49 8.71 15.03 -7.01
N GLY A 50 8.94 15.96 -6.08
CA GLY A 50 8.97 17.39 -6.41
C GLY A 50 7.76 17.79 -7.27
N GLU A 51 7.97 18.36 -8.45
CA GLU A 51 6.88 18.74 -9.37
C GLU A 51 6.49 17.64 -10.38
N VAL A 52 7.13 16.47 -10.32
CA VAL A 52 6.95 15.41 -11.32
C VAL A 52 5.88 14.42 -10.88
N ASP A 53 4.88 14.24 -11.74
CA ASP A 53 3.88 13.19 -11.64
C ASP A 53 4.48 11.77 -11.64
N VAL A 54 4.18 10.99 -10.60
CA VAL A 54 4.43 9.53 -10.57
C VAL A 54 3.58 8.81 -11.63
N LYS A 55 4.09 7.73 -12.24
CA LYS A 55 3.45 7.04 -13.37
C LYS A 55 2.88 5.67 -13.03
N PHE A 56 3.54 4.86 -12.20
CA PHE A 56 3.16 3.46 -11.94
C PHE A 56 1.91 3.33 -11.07
N CYS A 57 1.85 4.04 -9.93
CA CYS A 57 0.67 4.16 -9.08
C CYS A 57 0.40 5.64 -8.79
N ARG A 58 -0.46 6.24 -9.61
CA ARG A 58 -0.62 7.69 -9.67
C ARG A 58 -1.34 8.23 -8.46
N GLU A 59 -2.39 7.56 -8.01
CA GLU A 59 -3.23 8.04 -6.93
C GLU A 59 -2.71 7.57 -5.56
N ALA A 60 -3.04 8.32 -4.52
CA ALA A 60 -2.85 7.91 -3.14
C ALA A 60 -3.60 6.60 -2.88
N ILE A 61 -3.09 5.80 -1.94
CA ILE A 61 -3.63 4.46 -1.69
C ILE A 61 -4.83 4.55 -0.75
N ASP A 62 -5.89 5.18 -1.23
CA ASP A 62 -7.16 5.31 -0.51
C ASP A 62 -8.03 4.08 -0.71
N ARG A 63 -7.89 3.40 -1.84
CA ARG A 63 -8.68 2.24 -2.23
C ARG A 63 -7.78 1.13 -2.73
N THR A 64 -8.21 -0.11 -2.52
CA THR A 64 -7.53 -1.30 -3.01
C THR A 64 -8.54 -2.33 -3.50
N LEU A 65 -8.06 -3.32 -4.24
CA LEU A 65 -8.86 -4.50 -4.55
C LEU A 65 -9.23 -5.23 -3.27
N ARG A 66 -10.49 -5.67 -3.19
CA ARG A 66 -10.94 -6.52 -2.09
C ARG A 66 -10.04 -7.76 -2.03
N PRO A 67 -9.50 -8.11 -0.84
CA PRO A 67 -8.66 -9.29 -0.69
C PRO A 67 -9.31 -10.54 -1.30
N GLY A 68 -8.57 -11.23 -2.18
CA GLY A 68 -9.00 -12.46 -2.85
C GLY A 68 -9.68 -12.30 -4.21
N ASP A 69 -10.07 -11.09 -4.64
CA ASP A 69 -10.79 -10.89 -5.91
C ASP A 69 -9.92 -11.22 -7.14
N VAL A 70 -8.62 -10.93 -7.11
CA VAL A 70 -7.67 -11.31 -8.20
C VAL A 70 -7.58 -12.83 -8.35
N SER A 71 -7.62 -13.58 -7.25
CA SER A 71 -7.54 -15.04 -7.27
C SER A 71 -8.78 -15.69 -7.90
N ARG A 72 -9.97 -15.09 -7.74
CA ARG A 72 -11.20 -15.57 -8.40
C ARG A 72 -11.08 -15.49 -9.92
N LEU A 73 -10.51 -14.40 -10.43
CA LEU A 73 -10.28 -14.20 -11.87
C LEU A 73 -9.24 -15.19 -12.41
N ARG A 74 -8.13 -15.37 -11.69
CA ARG A 74 -7.07 -16.34 -12.09
C ARG A 74 -7.54 -17.79 -12.07
N ALA A 75 -8.55 -18.12 -11.27
CA ALA A 75 -9.15 -19.46 -11.20
C ALA A 75 -10.23 -19.72 -12.28
N GLY A 76 -10.47 -18.80 -13.21
CA GLY A 76 -11.48 -18.95 -14.27
C GLY A 76 -12.92 -18.95 -13.78
N GLN A 77 -13.19 -18.45 -12.57
CA GLN A 77 -14.54 -18.33 -12.06
C GLN A 77 -15.29 -17.20 -12.79
N PRO A 78 -16.58 -17.38 -13.11
CA PRO A 78 -17.36 -16.33 -13.76
C PRO A 78 -17.44 -15.10 -12.84
N PRO A 79 -17.44 -13.89 -13.42
CA PRO A 79 -17.55 -12.66 -12.66
C PRO A 79 -18.82 -12.66 -11.82
N ASN A 80 -18.77 -12.00 -10.67
CA ASN A 80 -19.90 -11.95 -9.76
C ASN A 80 -21.08 -11.24 -10.46
N PRO A 81 -22.23 -11.90 -10.64
CA PRO A 81 -23.37 -11.32 -11.36
C PRO A 81 -23.96 -10.08 -10.67
N ALA A 82 -23.67 -9.85 -9.38
CA ALA A 82 -24.04 -8.61 -8.67
C ALA A 82 -23.21 -7.38 -9.08
N ILE A 83 -22.15 -7.57 -9.87
CA ILE A 83 -21.20 -6.52 -10.33
C ILE A 83 -21.12 -6.54 -11.86
N ALA A 84 -22.17 -7.03 -12.53
CA ALA A 84 -22.27 -7.04 -13.98
C ALA A 84 -22.43 -5.61 -14.51
N GLY A 85 -21.31 -4.90 -14.66
CA GLY A 85 -21.23 -3.52 -15.14
C GLY A 85 -20.04 -2.80 -14.54
N GLU A 86 -18.97 -2.68 -15.33
CA GLU A 86 -17.73 -1.93 -15.09
C GLU A 86 -16.76 -2.52 -14.05
N HIS A 87 -15.81 -3.29 -14.58
CA HIS A 87 -14.65 -3.92 -13.94
C HIS A 87 -14.98 -5.07 -12.97
N ASP A 88 -14.46 -6.27 -13.25
CA ASP A 88 -14.63 -7.49 -12.45
C ASP A 88 -13.99 -7.44 -11.04
N PHE A 89 -13.70 -6.24 -10.54
CA PHE A 89 -12.90 -5.95 -9.37
C PHE A 89 -13.72 -5.14 -8.36
N VAL A 90 -13.94 -5.68 -7.17
CA VAL A 90 -14.48 -4.87 -6.07
C VAL A 90 -13.33 -4.10 -5.44
N PHE A 91 -13.44 -2.78 -5.46
CA PHE A 91 -12.55 -1.92 -4.70
C PHE A 91 -13.15 -1.64 -3.32
N VAL A 92 -12.32 -1.73 -2.29
CA VAL A 92 -12.65 -1.37 -0.91
C VAL A 92 -11.80 -0.19 -0.48
N GLU A 93 -12.33 0.63 0.42
CA GLU A 93 -11.57 1.67 1.08
C GLU A 93 -10.49 1.04 1.96
N THR A 94 -9.35 1.69 2.03
CA THR A 94 -8.21 1.27 2.86
C THR A 94 -8.28 1.81 4.30
N THR A 95 -9.49 2.22 4.71
CA THR A 95 -9.79 2.75 6.05
C THR A 95 -9.85 1.67 7.12
N GLU A 96 -9.86 0.38 6.74
CA GLU A 96 -9.72 -0.75 7.66
C GLU A 96 -8.40 -0.63 8.45
N PRO A 97 -8.47 -0.50 9.79
CA PRO A 97 -7.28 -0.30 10.63
C PRO A 97 -6.19 -1.36 10.42
N ALA A 98 -6.55 -2.62 10.20
CA ALA A 98 -5.59 -3.71 10.02
C ALA A 98 -4.69 -3.56 8.78
N PHE A 99 -5.02 -2.67 7.85
CA PHE A 99 -4.17 -2.35 6.70
C PHE A 99 -3.00 -1.41 7.03
N ARG A 100 -3.05 -0.70 8.16
CA ARG A 100 -2.08 0.38 8.48
C ARG A 100 -1.58 0.36 9.92
N GLN A 101 -2.39 -0.16 10.85
CA GLN A 101 -2.12 -0.09 12.29
C GLN A 101 -1.61 -1.45 12.79
N PRO A 102 -0.42 -1.51 13.42
CA PRO A 102 0.18 -2.77 13.89
C PRO A 102 -0.74 -3.57 14.80
N GLU A 103 -1.41 -2.94 15.76
CA GLU A 103 -2.25 -3.61 16.75
C GLU A 103 -3.48 -4.26 16.11
N ALA A 104 -4.15 -3.54 15.22
CA ALA A 104 -5.28 -4.07 14.46
C ALA A 104 -4.85 -5.19 13.51
N ARG A 105 -3.64 -5.09 12.95
CA ARG A 105 -3.06 -6.15 12.11
C ARG A 105 -2.78 -7.42 12.91
N LEU A 106 -2.21 -7.30 14.11
CA LEU A 106 -1.96 -8.45 14.99
C LEU A 106 -3.27 -9.18 15.34
N ALA A 107 -4.33 -8.43 15.71
CA ALA A 107 -5.64 -9.03 15.96
C ALA A 107 -6.19 -9.76 14.71
N ARG A 108 -6.00 -9.18 13.52
CA ARG A 108 -6.41 -9.83 12.27
C ARG A 108 -5.58 -11.09 11.98
N MET A 109 -4.29 -11.09 12.30
CA MET A 109 -3.42 -12.27 12.17
C MET A 109 -3.82 -13.39 13.13
N ASP A 110 -4.27 -13.06 14.35
CA ASP A 110 -4.82 -14.04 15.30
C ASP A 110 -6.08 -14.72 14.73
N GLU A 111 -7.01 -13.93 14.18
CA GLU A 111 -8.21 -14.46 13.50
C GLU A 111 -7.87 -15.38 12.31
N GLN A 112 -6.79 -15.06 11.59
CA GLN A 112 -6.32 -15.81 10.41
C GLN A 112 -5.44 -17.02 10.77
N GLY A 113 -5.06 -17.18 12.04
CA GLY A 113 -4.13 -18.22 12.47
C GLY A 113 -2.70 -18.01 11.96
N ILE A 114 -2.27 -16.76 11.74
CA ILE A 114 -0.93 -16.38 11.31
C ILE A 114 -0.11 -15.99 12.54
N GLU A 115 1.04 -16.65 12.76
CA GLU A 115 1.98 -16.38 13.86
C GLU A 115 2.89 -15.20 13.54
N ALA A 116 3.49 -15.19 12.36
CA ALA A 116 4.41 -14.16 11.90
C ALA A 116 4.17 -13.83 10.44
N ALA A 117 4.41 -12.58 10.06
CA ALA A 117 4.26 -12.11 8.69
C ALA A 117 5.44 -11.23 8.27
N ILE A 118 5.91 -11.41 7.03
CA ILE A 118 6.74 -10.40 6.35
C ILE A 118 5.79 -9.37 5.74
N VAL A 119 5.95 -8.10 6.13
CA VAL A 119 5.08 -7.03 5.64
C VAL A 119 5.85 -6.15 4.66
N TYR A 120 5.47 -6.23 3.39
CA TYR A 120 5.97 -5.40 2.30
C TYR A 120 5.18 -4.10 2.16
N HIS A 121 5.85 -3.17 1.52
CA HIS A 121 5.34 -1.85 1.17
C HIS A 121 4.37 -1.90 -0.02
N GLY A 122 3.52 -0.88 -0.11
CA GLY A 122 2.72 -0.57 -1.29
C GLY A 122 3.45 0.48 -2.14
N ALA A 123 3.43 1.73 -1.68
CA ALA A 123 3.96 2.90 -2.38
C ALA A 123 5.48 2.87 -2.60
N ALA A 124 6.26 2.34 -1.65
CA ALA A 124 7.71 2.31 -1.79
C ALA A 124 8.20 1.40 -2.93
N THR A 125 7.37 0.46 -3.39
CA THR A 125 7.67 -0.48 -4.48
C THR A 125 8.10 0.22 -5.78
N PHE A 126 7.55 1.41 -6.06
CA PHE A 126 7.84 2.15 -7.30
C PHE A 126 8.68 3.42 -7.07
N ALA A 127 8.87 3.85 -5.82
CA ALA A 127 9.49 5.14 -5.50
C ALA A 127 10.90 5.29 -6.11
N GLU A 128 11.74 4.26 -6.00
CA GLU A 128 13.12 4.29 -6.51
C GLU A 128 13.17 4.48 -8.03
N HIS A 129 12.28 3.81 -8.77
CA HIS A 129 12.21 3.95 -10.23
C HIS A 129 11.68 5.33 -10.65
N GLU A 130 10.65 5.83 -9.98
CA GLU A 130 10.06 7.15 -10.27
C GLU A 130 11.07 8.26 -10.01
N MET A 131 11.84 8.16 -8.92
CA MET A 131 12.84 9.15 -8.53
C MET A 131 14.22 8.97 -9.19
N ARG A 132 14.37 8.08 -10.20
CA ARG A 132 15.68 7.75 -10.80
C ARG A 132 16.46 8.94 -11.37
N SER A 133 15.78 10.05 -11.68
CA SER A 133 16.41 11.30 -12.14
C SER A 133 17.08 12.10 -11.01
N ASP A 134 16.77 11.77 -9.76
CA ASP A 134 17.36 12.38 -8.57
C ASP A 134 17.74 11.32 -7.51
N PRO A 135 18.87 10.60 -7.71
CA PRO A 135 19.29 9.52 -6.80
C PRO A 135 19.57 9.98 -5.36
N GLU A 136 20.00 11.23 -5.18
CA GLU A 136 20.27 11.78 -3.85
C GLU A 136 18.97 11.93 -3.05
N ALA A 137 17.94 12.52 -3.67
CA ALA A 137 16.62 12.61 -3.05
C ALA A 137 15.98 11.22 -2.89
N ALA A 138 16.16 10.30 -3.84
CA ALA A 138 15.65 8.93 -3.75
C ALA A 138 16.18 8.21 -2.50
N HIS A 139 17.49 8.30 -2.23
CA HIS A 139 18.09 7.71 -1.04
C HIS A 139 17.55 8.33 0.25
N ALA A 140 17.40 9.66 0.29
CA ALA A 140 16.79 10.34 1.44
C ALA A 140 15.33 9.92 1.66
N ASN A 141 14.58 9.76 0.57
CA ASN A 141 13.18 9.34 0.56
C ASN A 141 13.01 7.92 1.12
N ILE A 142 13.82 6.96 0.66
CA ILE A 142 13.80 5.58 1.20
C ILE A 142 14.26 5.54 2.66
N ARG A 143 15.26 6.35 3.03
CA ARG A 143 15.66 6.46 4.45
C ARG A 143 14.52 7.01 5.32
N ALA A 144 13.77 7.99 4.83
CA ALA A 144 12.61 8.53 5.53
C ALA A 144 11.50 7.47 5.67
N TYR A 145 11.20 6.73 4.60
CA TYR A 145 10.26 5.61 4.61
C TYR A 145 10.66 4.53 5.63
N ASN A 146 11.93 4.12 5.63
CA ASN A 146 12.43 3.11 6.55
C ASN A 146 12.39 3.57 8.01
N ARG A 147 12.42 4.88 8.28
CA ARG A 147 12.18 5.42 9.63
C ARG A 147 10.69 5.45 9.99
N TRP A 148 9.82 5.65 9.01
CA TRP A 148 8.38 5.69 9.21
C TRP A 148 7.78 4.32 9.53
N ILE A 149 8.29 3.25 8.91
CA ILE A 149 7.75 1.88 9.07
C ILE A 149 8.22 1.16 10.34
N GLN A 150 9.21 1.70 11.05
CA GLN A 150 9.70 1.16 12.34
C GLN A 150 8.67 1.34 13.44
#